data_AF-W9GYV2-F1
#
_entry.id   AF-W9GYV2-F1
#
_cell.length_a   1.000
_cell.length_b   1.000
_cell.length_c   1.000
_cell.angle_alpha   90.00
_cell.angle_beta   90.00
_cell.angle_gamma   90.00
#
_symmetry.space_group_name_H-M   'P 1'
#
loop_
_entity.id
_entity.type
_entity.pdbx_description
1 polymer ?
#
loop_
_entity_poly.entity_id
_entity_poly.type
_entity_poly.pdbx_seq_one_letter_code
_entity_poly.pdbx_strand_id
1 'polypeptide(L)'
;MSQALKGGSAHRYHPDMNDAPDQHQTSDQEASDHRYDADAGPADPLSRLLQCHPETAFDYLEFRRMMAGPSAAFAAERATDADIERLRACLTAMEDAHDLDDPSIEAAADVDFHLAIYEASHNQVMIRIMRQFIRMMSEDVFYDRTSLYQRRGVRDGFLRQHQAIFHAIAAGNPEAARATADAHVASTTEAVREAQRADARLEVALRRQQGINLVVGKGK
;
A
#
# COMPACT_ATOMS: atom_id res chain seq x y z
N MET A 1 -63.24 57.23 25.46
CA MET A 1 -62.79 56.99 24.08
C MET A 1 -63.52 55.74 23.58
N SER A 2 -64.74 55.88 23.04
CA SER A 2 -65.13 55.69 21.62
C SER A 2 -64.74 54.31 21.05
N GLN A 3 -65.67 53.33 20.96
CA GLN A 3 -66.46 52.92 19.76
C GLN A 3 -65.58 52.35 18.60
N ALA A 4 -65.93 51.35 17.78
CA ALA A 4 -67.04 50.40 17.65
C ALA A 4 -66.70 49.40 16.48
N LEU A 5 -67.23 48.17 16.56
CA LEU A 5 -67.85 47.30 15.53
C LEU A 5 -67.25 47.05 14.12
N LYS A 6 -67.51 45.79 13.67
CA LYS A 6 -67.63 45.19 12.30
C LYS A 6 -66.53 44.14 12.04
N GLY A 7 -66.77 42.89 11.61
CA GLY A 7 -67.85 42.31 10.81
C GLY A 7 -67.27 41.87 9.45
N GLY A 8 -67.40 40.59 9.06
CA GLY A 8 -67.09 40.17 7.68
C GLY A 8 -66.66 38.71 7.49
N SER A 9 -67.57 37.90 6.95
CA SER A 9 -67.36 36.56 6.37
C SER A 9 -67.44 36.66 4.84
N ALA A 10 -66.60 35.92 4.10
CA ALA A 10 -66.84 35.29 2.77
C ALA A 10 -65.49 34.90 2.12
N HIS A 11 -65.23 33.62 1.77
CA HIS A 11 -65.51 32.95 0.47
C HIS A 11 -64.68 33.51 -0.71
N ARG A 12 -64.01 32.78 -1.62
CA ARG A 12 -64.07 31.38 -2.09
C ARG A 12 -62.88 31.15 -3.11
N TYR A 13 -62.36 29.91 -3.18
CA TYR A 13 -61.89 29.14 -4.38
C TYR A 13 -60.49 29.35 -5.08
N HIS A 14 -59.60 28.33 -4.90
CA HIS A 14 -58.74 27.53 -5.84
C HIS A 14 -57.87 28.16 -6.97
N PRO A 15 -56.91 27.40 -7.60
CA PRO A 15 -56.20 26.14 -7.25
C PRO A 15 -54.66 26.21 -7.50
N ASP A 16 -53.90 25.19 -7.08
CA ASP A 16 -52.71 24.60 -7.78
C ASP A 16 -52.30 23.35 -6.96
N MET A 17 -52.40 22.09 -7.44
CA MET A 17 -51.68 21.38 -8.51
C MET A 17 -50.15 21.36 -8.31
N ASN A 18 -49.65 20.20 -7.83
CA ASN A 18 -48.28 19.68 -7.89
C ASN A 18 -47.18 20.39 -7.06
N ASP A 19 -46.71 19.80 -5.97
CA ASP A 19 -45.51 18.92 -6.00
C ASP A 19 -45.21 18.27 -4.63
N ALA A 20 -44.45 17.17 -4.72
CA ALA A 20 -44.17 16.09 -3.76
C ALA A 20 -43.80 16.43 -2.29
N PRO A 21 -43.95 15.45 -1.37
CA PRO A 21 -43.56 15.60 0.02
C PRO A 21 -42.04 15.46 0.23
N ASP A 22 -41.56 16.38 1.06
CA ASP A 22 -40.42 16.36 1.98
C ASP A 22 -39.77 14.98 2.23
N GLN A 23 -38.56 14.79 1.73
CA GLN A 23 -37.68 13.70 2.13
C GLN A 23 -36.67 14.23 3.16
N HIS A 24 -37.00 13.91 4.41
CA HIS A 24 -36.09 13.86 5.53
C HIS A 24 -34.71 13.29 5.18
N GLN A 25 -33.68 14.03 5.60
CA GLN A 25 -32.53 13.54 6.37
C GLN A 25 -32.15 12.06 6.19
N THR A 26 -31.10 11.83 5.41
CA THR A 26 -30.12 10.75 5.63
C THR A 26 -28.75 11.39 5.42
N SER A 27 -28.18 11.98 6.47
CA SER A 27 -27.13 11.38 7.30
C SER A 27 -25.86 11.07 6.52
N ASP A 28 -24.87 11.93 6.71
CA ASP A 28 -23.46 11.74 6.42
C ASP A 28 -22.99 10.37 6.92
N GLN A 29 -22.84 9.41 6.00
CA GLN A 29 -22.23 8.12 6.29
C GLN A 29 -21.67 7.47 5.00
N GLU A 30 -20.88 8.23 4.22
CA GLU A 30 -20.05 7.69 3.13
C GLU A 30 -18.55 7.93 3.38
N ALA A 31 -18.15 7.88 4.64
CA ALA A 31 -16.75 7.74 5.02
C ALA A 31 -16.58 6.41 5.74
N SER A 32 -15.69 5.56 5.20
CA SER A 32 -15.26 4.25 5.72
C SER A 32 -15.93 3.00 5.10
N ASP A 33 -15.73 2.77 3.81
CA ASP A 33 -15.50 1.40 3.30
C ASP A 33 -14.86 1.46 1.91
N HIS A 34 -13.54 1.50 1.86
CA HIS A 34 -12.76 1.13 0.66
C HIS A 34 -11.90 -0.07 1.03
N ARG A 35 -12.54 -1.12 1.57
CA ARG A 35 -12.00 -2.47 1.48
C ARG A 35 -12.01 -2.83 0.00
N TYR A 36 -10.82 -2.99 -0.56
CA TYR A 36 -10.51 -3.53 -1.89
C TYR A 36 -11.75 -4.00 -2.68
N ASP A 37 -12.15 -3.23 -3.70
CA ASP A 37 -13.16 -3.64 -4.67
C ASP A 37 -12.84 -5.07 -5.15
N ALA A 38 -13.68 -6.00 -4.72
CA ALA A 38 -13.48 -7.45 -4.83
C ALA A 38 -13.97 -8.02 -6.17
N ASP A 39 -13.98 -7.24 -7.26
CA ASP A 39 -14.49 -7.68 -8.57
C ASP A 39 -13.40 -7.91 -9.63
N ALA A 40 -12.26 -8.45 -9.23
CA ALA A 40 -11.27 -8.99 -10.16
C ALA A 40 -10.79 -10.38 -9.71
N GLY A 41 -11.60 -11.41 -9.95
CA GLY A 41 -11.11 -12.79 -9.94
C GLY A 41 -10.32 -13.14 -11.21
N PRO A 42 -9.82 -14.38 -11.31
CA PRO A 42 -8.56 -14.88 -10.74
C PRO A 42 -7.33 -14.37 -11.54
N ALA A 43 -6.34 -13.80 -10.84
CA ALA A 43 -5.08 -13.28 -11.38
C ALA A 43 -5.25 -12.41 -12.66
N ASP A 44 -5.32 -11.10 -12.40
CA ASP A 44 -5.21 -10.03 -13.40
C ASP A 44 -4.25 -10.41 -14.55
N PRO A 45 -4.61 -10.19 -15.84
CA PRO A 45 -3.85 -10.69 -16.99
C PRO A 45 -2.36 -10.30 -16.97
N LEU A 46 -2.05 -9.11 -16.44
CA LEU A 46 -0.67 -8.66 -16.28
C LEU A 46 0.07 -9.49 -15.21
N SER A 47 -0.58 -9.77 -14.08
CA SER A 47 -0.07 -10.64 -13.03
C SER A 47 0.32 -12.03 -13.57
N ARG A 48 -0.55 -12.67 -14.37
CA ARG A 48 -0.26 -13.97 -14.99
C ARG A 48 0.89 -13.92 -15.99
N LEU A 49 0.98 -12.84 -16.78
CA LEU A 49 2.06 -12.66 -17.74
C LEU A 49 3.42 -12.57 -17.02
N LEU A 50 3.48 -11.85 -15.90
CA LEU A 50 4.71 -11.64 -15.13
C LEU A 50 5.14 -12.89 -14.34
N GLN A 51 4.20 -13.63 -13.75
CA GLN A 51 4.48 -14.90 -13.04
C GLN A 51 5.18 -15.95 -13.92
N CYS A 52 4.94 -15.94 -15.24
CA CYS A 52 5.55 -16.88 -16.18
C CYS A 52 7.05 -16.63 -16.44
N HIS A 53 7.61 -15.53 -15.94
CA HIS A 53 8.98 -15.11 -16.25
C HIS A 53 9.77 -14.83 -14.97
N PRO A 54 10.73 -15.71 -14.57
CA PRO A 54 11.49 -15.56 -13.33
C PRO A 54 12.37 -14.31 -13.28
N GLU A 55 12.67 -13.68 -14.43
CA GLU A 55 13.45 -12.44 -14.51
C GLU A 55 12.65 -11.20 -14.10
N THR A 56 11.32 -11.29 -14.08
CA THR A 56 10.42 -10.15 -13.85
C THR A 56 10.53 -9.54 -12.46
N ALA A 57 11.03 -10.28 -11.48
CA ALA A 57 11.28 -9.75 -10.13
C ALA A 57 12.30 -8.61 -10.15
N PHE A 58 13.37 -8.72 -10.93
CA PHE A 58 14.40 -7.69 -11.00
C PHE A 58 14.01 -6.55 -11.96
N ASP A 59 13.31 -6.85 -13.05
CA ASP A 59 12.72 -5.82 -13.91
C ASP A 59 11.74 -4.94 -13.12
N TYR A 60 10.94 -5.57 -12.25
CA TYR A 60 10.04 -4.87 -11.35
C TYR A 60 10.81 -4.02 -10.34
N LEU A 61 11.87 -4.53 -9.71
CA LEU A 61 12.68 -3.76 -8.77
C LEU A 61 13.40 -2.58 -9.45
N GLU A 62 13.82 -2.74 -10.70
CA GLU A 62 14.36 -1.65 -11.52
C GLU A 62 13.29 -0.58 -11.76
N PHE A 63 12.10 -0.97 -12.19
CA PHE A 63 10.98 -0.04 -12.36
C PHE A 63 10.60 0.65 -11.04
N ARG A 64 10.51 -0.10 -9.94
CA ARG A 64 10.22 0.44 -8.61
C ARG A 64 11.26 1.48 -8.20
N ARG A 65 12.54 1.26 -8.52
CA ARG A 65 13.61 2.25 -8.25
C ARG A 65 13.42 3.53 -9.06
N MET A 66 13.02 3.43 -10.34
CA MET A 66 12.73 4.61 -11.15
C MET A 66 11.57 5.45 -10.59
N MET A 67 10.60 4.80 -9.94
CA MET A 67 9.40 5.46 -9.42
C MET A 67 9.52 5.92 -7.98
N ALA A 68 10.23 5.18 -7.11
CA ALA A 68 10.25 5.42 -5.66
C ALA A 68 10.79 6.80 -5.30
N GLY A 69 11.96 7.17 -5.82
CA GLY A 69 12.59 8.47 -5.57
C GLY A 69 11.69 9.66 -5.95
N PRO A 70 11.22 9.75 -7.21
CA PRO A 70 10.27 10.79 -7.62
C PRO A 70 8.97 10.81 -6.81
N SER A 71 8.46 9.64 -6.42
CA SER A 71 7.24 9.55 -5.59
C SER A 71 7.42 10.21 -4.24
N ALA A 72 8.52 9.88 -3.55
CA ALA A 72 8.83 10.45 -2.25
C ALA A 72 9.14 11.95 -2.33
N ALA A 73 9.82 12.40 -3.39
CA ALA A 73 10.03 13.83 -3.64
C ALA A 73 8.70 14.57 -3.82
N PHE A 74 7.80 14.06 -4.67
CA PHE A 74 6.48 14.67 -4.85
C PHE A 74 5.65 14.64 -3.58
N ALA A 75 5.75 13.58 -2.78
CA ALA A 75 5.10 13.53 -1.47
C ALA A 75 5.62 14.65 -0.55
N ALA A 76 6.94 14.84 -0.47
CA ALA A 76 7.52 15.94 0.32
C ALA A 76 7.10 17.33 -0.18
N GLU A 77 6.86 17.51 -1.48
CA GLU A 77 6.42 18.80 -2.05
C GLU A 77 4.92 19.08 -1.87
N ARG A 78 4.09 18.02 -1.84
CA ARG A 78 2.64 18.15 -2.08
C ARG A 78 1.77 17.60 -0.94
N ALA A 79 2.34 16.85 -0.01
CA ALA A 79 1.59 16.26 1.09
C ALA A 79 0.85 17.34 1.87
N THR A 80 -0.43 17.09 2.11
CA THR A 80 -1.25 17.86 3.04
C THR A 80 -1.01 17.39 4.47
N ASP A 81 -1.45 18.17 5.46
CA ASP A 81 -1.40 17.74 6.87
C ASP A 81 -2.10 16.38 7.07
N ALA A 82 -3.21 16.14 6.37
CA ALA A 82 -3.93 14.86 6.40
C ALA A 82 -3.09 13.71 5.83
N ASP A 83 -2.32 13.95 4.76
CA ASP A 83 -1.41 12.96 4.19
C ASP A 83 -0.27 12.62 5.16
N ILE A 84 0.28 13.62 5.84
CA ILE A 84 1.36 13.44 6.83
C ILE A 84 0.85 12.65 8.05
N GLU A 85 -0.35 12.95 8.56
CA GLU A 85 -0.94 12.17 9.65
C GLU A 85 -1.22 10.72 9.23
N ARG A 86 -1.68 10.50 8.00
CA ARG A 86 -1.87 9.15 7.47
C ARG A 86 -0.55 8.39 7.34
N LEU A 87 0.50 9.02 6.81
CA LEU A 87 1.84 8.43 6.73
C LEU A 87 2.38 8.08 8.12
N ARG A 88 2.16 8.94 9.11
CA ARG A 88 2.53 8.67 10.50
C ARG A 88 1.79 7.46 11.06
N ALA A 89 0.47 7.39 10.85
CA ALA A 89 -0.32 6.25 11.31
C ALA A 89 0.15 4.92 10.69
N CYS A 90 0.47 4.91 9.39
CA CYS A 90 1.04 3.73 8.73
C CYS A 90 2.41 3.35 9.30
N LEU A 91 3.28 4.33 9.57
CA LEU A 91 4.58 4.08 10.19
C LEU A 91 4.44 3.50 11.60
N THR A 92 3.56 4.07 12.43
CA THR A 92 3.29 3.57 13.79
C THR A 92 2.75 2.14 13.76
N ALA A 93 1.82 1.83 12.85
CA ALA A 93 1.33 0.45 12.69
C ALA A 93 2.45 -0.53 12.31
N MET A 94 3.43 -0.08 11.52
CA MET A 94 4.61 -0.87 11.18
C MET A 94 5.56 -1.05 12.38
N GLU A 95 5.78 -0.01 13.18
CA GLU A 95 6.56 -0.06 14.42
C GLU A 95 5.92 -1.03 15.44
N ASP A 96 4.61 -0.94 15.64
CA ASP A 96 3.86 -1.85 16.52
C ASP A 96 3.96 -3.31 16.05
N ALA A 97 3.81 -3.55 14.74
CA ALA A 97 3.97 -4.87 14.16
C ALA A 97 5.41 -5.39 14.30
N HIS A 98 6.39 -4.49 14.19
CA HIS A 98 7.80 -4.83 14.37
C HIS A 98 8.07 -5.33 15.79
N ASP A 99 7.57 -4.61 16.79
CA ASP A 99 7.71 -4.91 18.22
C ASP A 99 7.02 -6.22 18.65
N LEU A 100 5.94 -6.60 17.96
CA LEU A 100 5.25 -7.88 18.17
C LEU A 100 5.99 -9.10 17.57
N ASP A 101 7.09 -8.87 16.83
CA ASP A 101 7.83 -9.92 16.12
C ASP A 101 6.94 -10.77 15.19
N ASP A 102 5.98 -10.13 14.52
CA ASP A 102 5.11 -10.76 13.52
C ASP A 102 5.45 -10.26 12.09
N PRO A 103 6.26 -11.02 11.32
CA PRO A 103 6.66 -10.65 9.96
C PRO A 103 5.48 -10.49 8.99
N SER A 104 4.36 -11.16 9.24
CA SER A 104 3.20 -11.11 8.32
C SER A 104 2.44 -9.80 8.47
N ILE A 105 2.26 -9.33 9.71
CA ILE A 105 1.63 -8.04 10.00
C ILE A 105 2.54 -6.90 9.55
N GLU A 106 3.85 -7.02 9.79
CA GLU A 106 4.81 -6.01 9.34
C GLU A 106 4.86 -5.90 7.82
N ALA A 107 4.81 -7.03 7.10
CA ALA A 107 4.69 -7.03 5.64
C ALA A 107 3.37 -6.39 5.17
N ALA A 108 2.25 -6.56 5.88
CA ALA A 108 1.02 -5.84 5.53
C ALA A 108 1.15 -4.32 5.75
N ALA A 109 1.68 -3.90 6.90
CA ALA A 109 1.88 -2.49 7.22
C ALA A 109 2.84 -1.78 6.24
N ASP A 110 3.87 -2.47 5.77
CA ASP A 110 4.80 -1.99 4.74
C ASP A 110 4.10 -1.70 3.40
N VAL A 111 3.08 -2.48 3.03
CA VAL A 111 2.26 -2.19 1.83
C VAL A 111 1.53 -0.86 1.98
N ASP A 112 0.86 -0.68 3.12
CA ASP A 112 0.04 0.50 3.39
C ASP A 112 0.89 1.77 3.44
N PHE A 113 2.08 1.69 4.03
CA PHE A 113 3.03 2.80 4.06
C PHE A 113 3.47 3.23 2.66
N HIS A 114 3.85 2.28 1.80
CA HIS A 114 4.21 2.60 0.41
C HIS A 114 3.04 3.20 -0.36
N LEU A 115 1.82 2.66 -0.21
CA LEU A 115 0.63 3.21 -0.86
C LEU A 115 0.37 4.66 -0.40
N ALA A 116 0.51 4.94 0.90
CA ALA A 116 0.35 6.29 1.44
C ALA A 116 1.36 7.27 0.83
N ILE A 117 2.62 6.87 0.59
CA ILE A 117 3.62 7.72 -0.09
C ILE A 117 3.17 8.05 -1.52
N TYR A 118 2.71 7.06 -2.29
CA TYR A 118 2.25 7.29 -3.65
C TYR A 118 1.03 8.20 -3.70
N GLU A 119 0.11 8.06 -2.74
CA GLU A 119 -1.08 8.92 -2.63
C GLU A 119 -0.71 10.36 -2.25
N ALA A 120 0.18 10.54 -1.27
CA ALA A 120 0.72 11.83 -0.88
C ALA A 120 1.50 12.54 -1.99
N SER A 121 1.92 11.81 -3.04
CA SER A 121 2.55 12.39 -4.22
C SER A 121 1.59 13.20 -5.10
N HIS A 122 0.27 13.03 -4.91
CA HIS A 122 -0.79 13.65 -5.72
C HIS A 122 -0.60 13.48 -7.25
N ASN A 123 0.00 12.37 -7.69
CA ASN A 123 0.14 12.02 -9.11
C ASN A 123 -0.78 10.84 -9.44
N GLN A 124 -1.96 11.14 -9.97
CA GLN A 124 -3.02 10.16 -10.20
C GLN A 124 -2.60 9.00 -11.10
N VAL A 125 -1.78 9.25 -12.14
CA VAL A 125 -1.30 8.18 -13.02
C VAL A 125 -0.38 7.23 -12.25
N MET A 126 0.55 7.78 -11.47
CA MET A 126 1.48 7.00 -10.67
C MET A 126 0.78 6.21 -9.57
N ILE A 127 -0.20 6.81 -8.87
CA ILE A 127 -1.01 6.12 -7.86
C ILE A 127 -1.68 4.88 -8.45
N ARG A 128 -2.32 5.00 -9.61
CA ARG A 128 -3.04 3.89 -10.25
C ARG A 128 -2.10 2.77 -10.68
N ILE A 129 -0.98 3.12 -11.31
CA ILE A 129 0.03 2.15 -11.76
C ILE A 129 0.67 1.45 -10.56
N MET A 130 1.12 2.21 -9.56
CA MET A 130 1.80 1.64 -8.40
C MET A 130 0.86 0.82 -7.52
N ARG A 131 -0.41 1.18 -7.38
CA ARG A 131 -1.41 0.37 -6.66
C ARG A 131 -1.56 -1.03 -7.30
N GLN A 132 -1.55 -1.10 -8.64
CA GLN A 132 -1.58 -2.37 -9.36
C GLN A 132 -0.32 -3.20 -9.07
N PHE A 133 0.87 -2.59 -9.11
CA PHE A 133 2.12 -3.29 -8.80
C PHE A 133 2.24 -3.73 -7.34
N ILE A 134 1.78 -2.92 -6.40
CA ILE A 134 1.74 -3.24 -4.98
C ILE A 134 0.83 -4.45 -4.74
N ARG A 135 -0.35 -4.50 -5.38
CA ARG A 135 -1.23 -5.67 -5.28
C ARG A 135 -0.53 -6.94 -5.75
N MET A 136 0.12 -6.89 -6.91
CA MET A 136 0.92 -8.01 -7.41
C MET A 136 2.03 -8.40 -6.42
N MET A 137 2.70 -7.43 -5.78
CA MET A 137 3.68 -7.71 -4.73
C MET A 137 3.06 -8.41 -3.52
N SER A 138 1.89 -7.98 -3.05
CA SER A 138 1.19 -8.59 -1.91
C SER A 138 0.71 -10.02 -2.17
N GLU A 139 0.57 -10.39 -3.45
CA GLU A 139 0.23 -11.74 -3.91
C GLU A 139 1.50 -12.60 -4.18
N ASP A 140 2.67 -12.16 -3.68
CA ASP A 140 3.99 -12.79 -3.84
C ASP A 140 4.37 -13.08 -5.31
N VAL A 141 3.83 -12.29 -6.26
CA VAL A 141 4.07 -12.46 -7.71
C VAL A 141 5.55 -12.32 -8.07
N PHE A 142 6.29 -11.47 -7.36
CA PHE A 142 7.69 -11.15 -7.67
C PHE A 142 8.69 -11.86 -6.76
N TYR A 143 8.42 -11.94 -5.45
CA TYR A 143 9.23 -12.66 -4.47
C TYR A 143 8.41 -12.86 -3.19
N ASP A 144 8.76 -13.89 -2.41
CA ASP A 144 8.17 -14.13 -1.09
C ASP A 144 8.69 -13.09 -0.09
N ARG A 145 7.82 -12.13 0.21
CA ARG A 145 8.17 -11.00 1.09
C ARG A 145 8.18 -11.42 2.56
N THR A 146 7.31 -12.33 2.97
CA THR A 146 7.29 -12.86 4.34
C THR A 146 8.62 -13.55 4.66
N SER A 147 9.12 -14.38 3.74
CA SER A 147 10.44 -15.02 3.85
C SER A 147 11.58 -13.99 3.89
N LEU A 148 11.47 -12.88 3.15
CA LEU A 148 12.45 -11.80 3.23
C LEU A 148 12.50 -11.16 4.62
N TYR A 149 11.34 -10.87 5.22
CA TYR A 149 11.25 -10.30 6.57
C TYR A 149 11.70 -11.29 7.66
N GLN A 150 11.59 -12.60 7.46
CA GLN A 150 12.12 -13.60 8.39
C GLN A 150 13.66 -13.65 8.45
N ARG A 151 14.36 -12.99 7.51
CA ARG A 151 15.83 -13.00 7.49
C ARG A 151 16.41 -12.04 8.52
N ARG A 152 17.37 -12.56 9.31
CA ARG A 152 17.99 -11.84 10.42
C ARG A 152 18.58 -10.49 9.99
N GLY A 153 18.20 -9.43 10.70
CA GLY A 153 18.72 -8.07 10.51
C GLY A 153 18.10 -7.29 9.35
N VAL A 154 17.21 -7.90 8.56
CA VAL A 154 16.49 -7.22 7.48
C VAL A 154 15.40 -6.31 8.04
N ARG A 155 14.58 -6.82 8.99
CA ARG A 155 13.46 -6.09 9.62
C ARG A 155 13.92 -4.75 10.20
N ASP A 156 14.88 -4.77 11.12
CA ASP A 156 15.38 -3.55 11.78
C ASP A 156 15.98 -2.57 10.76
N GLY A 157 16.61 -3.08 9.70
CA GLY A 157 17.18 -2.28 8.63
C GLY A 157 16.12 -1.53 7.84
N PHE A 158 15.06 -2.25 7.44
CA PHE A 158 13.95 -1.68 6.68
C PHE A 158 13.13 -0.70 7.51
N LEU A 159 12.85 -1.01 8.78
CA LEU A 159 12.14 -0.07 9.65
C LEU A 159 12.86 1.27 9.76
N ARG A 160 14.18 1.26 9.99
CA ARG A 160 14.98 2.51 10.02
C ARG A 160 14.94 3.27 8.71
N GLN A 161 14.88 2.57 7.57
CA GLN A 161 14.77 3.21 6.26
C GLN A 161 13.39 3.84 6.05
N HIS A 162 12.30 3.17 6.46
CA HIS A 162 10.95 3.72 6.41
C HIS A 162 10.80 4.96 7.29
N GLN A 163 11.34 4.93 8.52
CA GLN A 163 11.42 6.09 9.40
C GLN A 163 12.14 7.26 8.72
N ALA A 164 13.30 7.01 8.08
CA ALA A 164 14.06 8.05 7.38
C ALA A 164 13.27 8.66 6.21
N ILE A 165 12.54 7.86 5.44
CA ILE A 165 11.67 8.33 4.35
C ILE A 165 10.55 9.21 4.91
N PHE A 166 9.84 8.73 5.94
CA PHE A 166 8.78 9.49 6.60
C PHE A 166 9.28 10.85 7.08
N HIS A 167 10.40 10.88 7.80
CA HIS A 167 10.96 12.13 8.32
C HIS A 167 11.36 13.10 7.21
N ALA A 168 11.90 12.62 6.10
CA ALA A 168 12.24 13.46 4.96
C ALA A 168 10.99 14.05 4.28
N ILE A 169 9.92 13.27 4.15
CA ILE A 169 8.63 13.73 3.61
C ILE A 169 7.99 14.75 4.57
N ALA A 170 7.90 14.44 5.87
CA ALA A 170 7.31 15.30 6.88
C ALA A 170 8.07 16.62 7.08
N ALA A 171 9.38 16.63 6.81
CA ALA A 171 10.20 17.84 6.80
C ALA A 171 10.02 18.69 5.52
N GLY A 172 9.24 18.23 4.53
CA GLY A 172 9.07 18.89 3.26
C GLY A 172 10.37 19.02 2.46
N ASN A 173 11.27 18.02 2.55
CA ASN A 173 12.56 18.02 1.87
C ASN A 173 12.58 17.00 0.71
N PRO A 174 12.34 17.44 -0.55
CA PRO A 174 12.21 16.54 -1.68
C PRO A 174 13.49 15.81 -2.06
N GLU A 175 14.65 16.47 -1.91
CA GLU A 175 15.96 15.85 -2.19
C GLU A 175 16.26 14.73 -1.20
N ALA A 176 16.05 14.98 0.10
CA ALA A 176 16.24 13.97 1.13
C ALA A 176 15.23 12.81 0.99
N ALA A 177 13.98 13.12 0.67
CA ALA A 177 12.92 12.10 0.48
C ALA A 177 13.25 11.20 -0.70
N ARG A 178 13.72 11.78 -1.81
CA ARG A 178 14.20 11.02 -2.96
C ARG A 178 15.38 10.12 -2.61
N ALA A 179 16.41 10.68 -1.99
CA ALA A 179 17.63 9.94 -1.69
C ALA A 179 17.38 8.76 -0.75
N THR A 180 16.55 8.95 0.28
CA THR A 180 16.19 7.90 1.24
C THR A 180 15.33 6.81 0.59
N ALA A 181 14.36 7.17 -0.25
CA ALA A 181 13.54 6.21 -0.99
C ALA A 181 14.36 5.40 -2.02
N ASP A 182 15.27 6.04 -2.75
CA ASP A 182 16.18 5.37 -3.69
C ASP A 182 17.10 4.37 -2.95
N ALA A 183 17.62 4.76 -1.79
CA ALA A 183 18.46 3.90 -0.95
C ALA A 183 17.68 2.70 -0.38
N HIS A 184 16.42 2.89 0.00
CA HIS A 184 15.55 1.81 0.47
C HIS A 184 15.30 0.76 -0.63
N VAL A 185 14.95 1.19 -1.85
CA VAL A 185 14.74 0.23 -2.95
C VAL A 185 16.04 -0.47 -3.32
N ALA A 186 17.18 0.24 -3.33
CA ALA A 186 18.48 -0.41 -3.55
C ALA A 186 18.80 -1.47 -2.48
N SER A 187 18.51 -1.19 -1.22
CA SER A 187 18.67 -2.15 -0.11
C SER A 187 17.75 -3.36 -0.27
N THR A 188 16.50 -3.13 -0.67
CA THR A 188 15.54 -4.20 -0.96
C THR A 188 16.04 -5.10 -2.09
N THR A 189 16.53 -4.52 -3.19
CA THR A 189 17.07 -5.28 -4.32
C THR A 189 18.22 -6.19 -3.93
N GLU A 190 19.15 -5.69 -3.10
CA GLU A 190 20.27 -6.50 -2.62
C GLU A 190 19.82 -7.59 -1.64
N ALA A 191 18.85 -7.30 -0.77
CA ALA A 191 18.28 -8.30 0.13
C ALA A 191 17.60 -9.44 -0.64
N VAL A 192 16.81 -9.13 -1.67
CA VAL A 192 16.19 -10.12 -2.57
C VAL A 192 17.27 -10.93 -3.32
N ARG A 193 18.32 -10.26 -3.81
CA ARG A 193 19.43 -10.93 -4.50
C ARG A 193 20.16 -11.91 -3.58
N GLU A 194 20.44 -11.52 -2.35
CA GLU A 194 21.09 -12.40 -1.38
C GLU A 194 20.17 -13.55 -0.97
N ALA A 195 18.86 -13.30 -0.86
CA ALA A 195 17.87 -14.33 -0.58
C ALA A 195 17.91 -15.44 -1.65
N GLN A 196 17.79 -15.07 -2.93
CA GLN A 196 17.84 -16.03 -4.03
C GLN A 196 19.17 -16.80 -4.10
N ARG A 197 20.30 -16.13 -3.84
CA ARG A 197 21.61 -16.79 -3.78
C ARG A 197 21.68 -17.80 -2.64
N ALA A 198 21.15 -17.47 -1.47
CA ALA A 198 21.10 -18.38 -0.32
C ALA A 198 20.26 -19.62 -0.63
N ASP A 199 19.10 -19.42 -1.26
CA ASP A 199 18.17 -20.50 -1.59
C ASP A 199 18.78 -21.45 -2.64
N ALA A 200 19.46 -20.90 -3.66
CA ALA A 200 20.19 -21.70 -4.64
C ALA A 200 21.34 -22.51 -4.01
N ARG A 201 22.07 -21.94 -3.03
CA ARG A 201 23.12 -22.67 -2.29
C ARG A 201 22.52 -23.82 -1.48
N LEU A 202 21.37 -23.60 -0.83
CA LEU A 202 20.67 -24.62 -0.07
C LEU A 202 20.19 -25.75 -0.99
N GLU A 203 19.61 -25.43 -2.14
CA GLU A 203 19.14 -26.43 -3.12
C GLU A 203 20.29 -27.32 -3.60
N VAL A 204 21.45 -26.73 -3.94
CA VAL A 204 22.65 -27.49 -4.33
C VAL A 204 23.13 -28.39 -3.19
N ALA A 205 23.12 -27.91 -1.95
CA ALA A 205 23.52 -28.71 -0.78
C ALA A 205 22.57 -29.90 -0.54
N LEU A 206 21.25 -29.68 -0.64
CA LEU A 206 20.22 -30.72 -0.49
C LEU A 206 20.36 -31.79 -1.58
N ARG A 207 20.58 -31.39 -2.84
CA ARG A 207 20.84 -32.33 -3.95
C ARG A 207 22.08 -33.20 -3.71
N ARG A 208 23.16 -32.62 -3.18
CA ARG A 208 24.36 -33.37 -2.80
C ARG A 208 24.05 -34.39 -1.69
N GLN A 209 23.31 -34.00 -0.67
CA GLN A 209 22.94 -34.89 0.43
C GLN A 209 22.03 -36.05 -0.05
N GLN A 210 21.05 -35.77 -0.90
CA GLN A 210 20.18 -36.79 -1.50
C GLN A 210 20.95 -37.74 -2.43
N GLY A 211 21.88 -37.21 -3.24
CA GLY A 211 22.77 -38.01 -4.07
C GLY A 211 23.70 -38.92 -3.25
N ILE A 212 24.24 -38.42 -2.13
CA ILE A 212 25.03 -39.22 -1.19
C ILE A 212 24.17 -40.34 -0.57
N ASN A 213 22.94 -40.04 -0.16
CA ASN A 213 22.03 -41.04 0.41
C ASN A 213 21.66 -42.16 -0.60
N LEU A 214 21.55 -41.84 -1.89
CA LEU A 214 21.30 -42.85 -2.95
C LEU A 214 22.51 -43.75 -3.22
N VAL A 215 23.73 -43.24 -3.07
CA VAL A 215 24.97 -44.02 -3.23
C VAL A 215 25.19 -44.95 -2.03
N VAL A 216 24.88 -44.48 -0.82
CA VAL A 216 25.05 -45.28 0.41
C VAL A 216 23.95 -46.34 0.57
N GLY A 217 22.75 -46.12 0.01
CA GLY A 217 21.61 -47.06 0.08
C GLY A 217 21.69 -48.31 -0.80
N LYS A 218 22.70 -48.45 -1.68
CA LYS A 218 22.86 -49.62 -2.58
C LYS A 218 23.82 -50.71 -2.06
N GLY A 219 24.28 -50.60 -0.82
CA GLY A 219 25.19 -51.57 -0.20
C GLY A 219 24.55 -52.41 0.90
N LYS A 220 23.50 -53.19 0.60
CA LYS A 220 23.06 -54.36 1.39
C LYS A 220 22.41 -55.40 0.49
#